data_AF-A0A1F3C2I4-F1
#
_entry.id   AF-A0A1F3C2I4-F1
#
_cell.length_a   1.000
_cell.length_b   1.000
_cell.length_c   1.000
_cell.angle_alpha   90.00
_cell.angle_beta   90.00
_cell.angle_gamma   90.00
#
_symmetry.space_group_name_H-M   'P 1'
#
loop_
_entity.id
_entity.type
_entity.pdbx_description
1 polymer ?
#
loop_
_entity_poly.entity_id
_entity_poly.type
_entity_poly.pdbx_seq_one_letter_code
_entity_poly.pdbx_strand_id
1 'polypeptide(L)' 'MVIAGALIETKPGAQARVADRLIHLPWVALQGDDGDRRLAVVLEGPSGASLEGLTERLLAFDEEILGVFPTFVGEEDDSG' A
#
# COMPACT_ATOMS: atom_id res chain seq x y z
N MET A 1 6.88 -4.53 15.00
CA MET A 1 5.98 -4.56 13.81
C MET A 1 6.56 -3.63 12.76
N VAL A 2 6.36 -3.86 11.45
CA VAL A 2 6.83 -2.92 10.41
C VAL A 2 5.65 -2.12 9.88
N ILE A 3 5.82 -0.80 9.86
CA ILE A 3 4.86 0.16 9.31
C ILE A 3 5.56 0.89 8.16
N ALA A 4 4.96 0.88 6.98
CA ALA A 4 5.49 1.59 5.81
C ALA A 4 4.45 2.58 5.27
N GLY A 5 4.85 3.84 5.13
CA GLY A 5 4.12 4.79 4.30
C GLY A 5 4.45 4.51 2.84
N ALA A 6 3.44 4.47 1.96
CA ALA A 6 3.65 4.25 0.54
C ALA A 6 2.67 5.06 -0.32
N LEU A 7 3.09 5.31 -1.56
CA LEU A 7 2.22 5.73 -2.64
C LEU A 7 1.94 4.53 -3.55
N ILE A 8 0.67 4.30 -3.85
CA ILE A 8 0.26 3.35 -4.89
C ILE A 8 -0.13 4.16 -6.11
N GLU A 9 0.50 3.87 -7.25
CA GLU A 9 0.13 4.44 -8.54
C GLU A 9 -0.78 3.48 -9.29
N THR A 10 -1.88 3.99 -9.83
CA THR A 10 -2.88 3.24 -10.58
C THR A 10 -2.92 3.67 -12.04
N LYS A 11 -3.56 2.85 -12.89
CA LYS A 11 -3.99 3.29 -14.22
C LYS A 11 -4.88 4.55 -14.10
N PRO A 12 -4.86 5.46 -15.08
CA PRO A 12 -5.72 6.64 -15.09
C PRO A 12 -7.20 6.26 -14.95
N GLY A 13 -7.91 6.89 -14.00
CA GLY A 13 -9.34 6.61 -13.76
C GLY A 13 -9.67 5.27 -13.09
N ALA A 14 -8.66 4.50 -12.65
CA ALA A 14 -8.84 3.28 -11.87
C ALA A 14 -8.78 3.50 -10.36
N GLN A 15 -8.27 4.66 -9.93
CA GLN A 15 -7.97 4.99 -8.53
C GLN A 15 -9.11 4.66 -7.56
N ALA A 16 -10.35 5.09 -7.83
CA ALA A 16 -11.48 4.84 -6.93
C ALA A 16 -11.80 3.35 -6.75
N ARG A 17 -11.68 2.55 -7.83
CA ARG A 17 -11.91 1.09 -7.76
C ARG A 17 -10.78 0.38 -7.02
N VAL A 18 -9.54 0.82 -7.22
CA VAL A 18 -8.38 0.30 -6.49
C VAL A 18 -8.53 0.63 -5.00
N ALA A 19 -8.89 1.87 -4.65
CA ALA A 19 -9.12 2.29 -3.27
C ALA A 19 -10.16 1.42 -2.57
N ASP A 20 -11.31 1.17 -3.22
CA ASP A 20 -12.37 0.30 -2.71
C ASP A 20 -11.90 -1.14 -2.44
N ARG A 21 -11.03 -1.69 -3.30
CA ARG A 21 -10.41 -3.01 -3.02
C ARG A 21 -9.44 -2.97 -1.85
N LEU A 22 -8.60 -1.93 -1.79
CA LEU A 22 -7.53 -1.82 -0.80
C LEU A 22 -8.07 -1.64 0.63
N ILE A 23 -9.18 -0.94 0.83
CA ILE A 23 -9.78 -0.75 2.17
C ILE A 23 -10.24 -2.06 2.82
N HIS A 24 -10.38 -3.13 2.05
CA HIS A 24 -10.73 -4.45 2.55
C HIS A 24 -9.51 -5.32 2.92
N LEU A 25 -8.29 -4.83 2.66
CA LEU A 25 -7.07 -5.52 3.02
C LEU A 25 -6.68 -5.17 4.46
N PRO A 26 -6.53 -6.15 5.37
CA PRO A 26 -6.28 -5.88 6.79
C PRO A 26 -4.90 -5.27 7.08
N TRP A 27 -4.01 -5.26 6.09
CA TRP A 27 -2.64 -4.74 6.18
C TRP A 27 -2.49 -3.38 5.47
N VAL A 28 -3.59 -2.77 5.03
CA VAL A 28 -3.61 -1.48 4.33
C VAL A 28 -4.55 -0.51 5.03
N ALA A 29 -4.07 0.69 5.33
CA ALA A 29 -4.87 1.81 5.75
C ALA A 29 -4.75 2.95 4.74
N LEU A 30 -5.83 3.24 4.01
CA LEU A 30 -5.89 4.35 3.06
C LEU A 30 -5.89 5.70 3.80
N GLN A 31 -4.97 6.60 3.43
CA GLN A 31 -4.81 7.92 4.04
C GLN A 31 -5.34 9.06 3.17
N GLY A 32 -5.42 8.85 1.86
CA GLY A 32 -5.94 9.83 0.92
C GLY A 32 -5.54 9.53 -0.52
N ASP A 33 -5.87 10.46 -1.42
CA ASP A 33 -5.60 10.33 -2.84
C ASP A 33 -5.40 11.69 -3.53
N ASP A 34 -4.89 11.66 -4.76
CA ASP A 34 -4.66 12.86 -5.58
C ASP A 34 -5.80 13.16 -6.58
N GLY A 35 -6.86 12.36 -6.60
CA GLY A 35 -7.99 12.48 -7.51
C GLY A 35 -7.75 12.02 -8.95
N ASP A 36 -6.59 11.44 -9.29
CA ASP A 36 -6.33 10.88 -10.63
C ASP A 36 -5.75 9.45 -10.55
N ARG A 37 -4.58 9.28 -9.95
CA ARG A 37 -3.76 8.07 -10.10
C ARG A 37 -3.06 7.61 -8.85
N ARG A 38 -3.00 8.43 -7.79
CA ARG A 38 -2.17 8.12 -6.62
C ARG A 38 -3.02 7.97 -5.39
N LEU A 39 -2.74 6.89 -4.66
CA LEU A 39 -3.29 6.62 -3.34
C LEU A 39 -2.15 6.70 -2.32
N ALA A 40 -2.34 7.48 -1.27
CA ALA A 40 -1.49 7.45 -0.09
C ALA A 40 -1.99 6.37 0.86
N VAL A 41 -1.12 5.44 1.23
CA VAL A 41 -1.45 4.30 2.09
C VAL A 41 -0.42 4.14 3.20
N VAL A 42 -0.86 3.56 4.31
CA VAL A 42 0.00 2.95 5.32
C VAL A 42 -0.14 1.44 5.19
N LEU A 43 0.99 0.75 5.17
CA LEU A 43 1.10 -0.70 5.10
C LEU A 43 1.64 -1.24 6.44
N GLU A 44 1.01 -2.27 6.98
CA GLU A 44 1.41 -2.86 8.26
C GLU A 44 1.65 -4.36 8.13
N GLY A 45 2.77 -4.85 8.68
CA GLY A 45 3.13 -6.25 8.56
C GLY A 45 4.13 -6.72 9.60
N PRO A 46 4.34 -8.03 9.71
CA PRO A 46 5.26 -8.60 10.69
C PRO A 46 6.74 -8.33 10.38
N SER A 47 7.07 -8.03 9.12
CA SER A 47 8.43 -7.72 8.68
C SER A 47 8.42 -6.98 7.33
N GLY A 48 9.54 -6.34 6.98
CA GLY A 48 9.71 -5.71 5.66
C GLY A 48 9.55 -6.71 4.52
N ALA A 49 10.13 -7.91 4.65
CA ALA A 49 9.98 -8.97 3.64
C ALA A 49 8.53 -9.45 3.46
N SER A 50 7.73 -9.46 4.54
CA SER A 50 6.30 -9.78 4.43
C SER A 50 5.54 -8.71 3.66
N LEU A 51 5.85 -7.43 3.90
CA LEU A 51 5.23 -6.32 3.18
C LEU A 51 5.65 -6.31 1.71
N GLU A 52 6.93 -6.52 1.42
CA GLU A 52 7.45 -6.65 0.06
C GLU A 52 6.67 -7.72 -0.73
N GLY A 53 6.58 -8.94 -0.19
CA GLY A 53 5.83 -10.01 -0.86
C GLY A 53 4.32 -9.73 -1.02
N LEU A 54 3.71 -8.91 -0.16
CA LEU A 54 2.32 -8.46 -0.35
C LEU A 54 2.22 -7.42 -1.48
N THR A 55 3.15 -6.48 -1.56
CA THR A 55 3.19 -5.49 -2.64
C THR A 55 3.50 -6.10 -4.00
N GLU A 56 4.40 -7.10 -4.07
CA GLU A 56 4.66 -7.86 -5.28
C GLU A 56 3.42 -8.60 -5.78
N ARG A 57 2.63 -9.18 -4.86
CA ARG A 57 1.36 -9.83 -5.21
C ARG A 57 0.34 -8.83 -5.75
N LEU A 58 0.23 -7.64 -5.16
CA LEU A 58 -0.63 -6.59 -5.71
C LEU A 58 -0.24 -6.28 -7.15
N LEU A 59 1.04 -6.08 -7.43
CA LEU A 59 1.55 -5.78 -8.77
C LEU A 59 1.34 -6.95 -9.76
N ALA A 60 1.43 -8.19 -9.29
CA ALA A 60 1.28 -9.37 -10.13
C ALA A 60 -0.18 -9.68 -10.49
N PHE A 61 -1.13 -9.37 -9.60
CA PHE A 61 -2.53 -9.80 -9.74
C PHE A 61 -3.53 -8.67 -9.98
N ASP A 62 -3.14 -7.42 -9.74
CA ASP A 62 -3.99 -6.26 -10.00
C ASP A 62 -3.38 -5.41 -11.11
N GLU A 63 -3.83 -5.64 -12.35
CA GLU A 63 -3.34 -4.92 -13.51
C GLU A 63 -3.68 -3.41 -13.48
N GLU A 64 -4.56 -2.95 -12.58
CA GLU A 64 -4.86 -1.54 -12.40
C GLU A 64 -3.82 -0.84 -11.53
N ILE A 65 -2.96 -1.56 -10.83
CA ILE A 65 -1.84 -1.03 -10.05
C ILE A 65 -0.57 -1.05 -10.90
N LEU A 66 0.07 0.11 -11.04
CA LEU A 66 1.29 0.30 -11.83
C LEU A 66 2.56 0.27 -10.97
N GLY A 67 2.45 0.63 -9.69
CA GLY A 67 3.60 0.68 -8.79
C GLY A 67 3.20 0.89 -7.34
N VAL A 68 4.06 0.41 -6.45
CA VAL A 68 4.00 0.69 -5.01
C VAL A 68 5.34 1.30 -4.61
N PHE A 69 5.31 2.52 -4.08
CA PHE A 69 6.49 3.34 -3.81
C PHE A 69 6.54 3.66 -2.32
N PRO A 70 7.33 2.92 -1.52
CA PRO A 70 7.55 3.25 -0.13
C PRO A 70 8.15 4.65 0.00
N THR A 71 7.55 5.48 0.87
CA THR A 71 8.02 6.82 1.20
C THR A 71 8.67 6.86 2.59
N PHE A 72 8.30 5.93 3.46
CA PHE A 72 8.83 5.76 4.81
C PHE A 72 8.72 4.28 5.21
N VAL A 73 9.70 3.78 5.97
CA VAL A 73 9.64 2.47 6.61
C VAL A 73 10.11 2.66 8.05
N GLY A 74 9.26 2.26 8.99
CA GLY A 74 9.54 2.28 10.42
C GLY A 74 9.32 0.91 11.03
N GLU A 75 10.12 0.60 12.04
CA GLU A 75 9.92 -0.56 12.89
C GLU A 75 9.41 -0.05 14.23
N GLU A 76 8.27 -0.57 14.68
CA GLU A 76 7.87 -0.45 16.07
C GLU A 76 8.73 -1.43 16.88
N ASP A 77 9.70 -0.86 17.59
CA ASP A 77 10.38 -1.51 18.70
C ASP A 77 9.39 -1.61 19.86
N ASP A 78 9.06 -2.83 20.25
CA ASP A 78 8.31 -3.10 21.48
C ASP A 78 9.24 -2.81 22.68
N SER A 79 9.47 -1.52 22.94
CA SER A 79 10.16 -1.04 24.13
C SER A 79 9.16 -1.04 25.27
N GLY A 80 8.90 -2.24 25.80
CA GLY A 80 8.13 -2.45 27.03
C GLY A 80 8.78 -1.84 28.27
#